data_AF-A0A4Q2UTN0-F1
#
_entry.id   AF-A0A4Q2UTN0-F1
#
_cell.length_a   1.000
_cell.length_b   1.000
_cell.length_c   1.000
_cell.angle_alpha   90.00
_cell.angle_beta   90.00
_cell.angle_gamma   90.00
#
_symmetry.space_group_name_H-M   'P 1'
#
loop_
_entity.id
_entity.type
_entity.pdbx_description
1 polymer ?
#
loop_
_entity_poly.entity_id
_entity_poly.type
_entity_poly.pdbx_seq_one_letter_code
_entity_poly.pdbx_strand_id
1 'polypeptide(L)'
;RLIVTSAPLGGEVLDALHTLGVSPEKIGYFTLDNAENNDTAMEVIGAELGFDGRLRRGRCIGHTINLSAKALLFGKNADVFEQQLSGAEALSDTEYARWCKKGPVGKLRNIVIDVRISRRLIYLFKEVQNLAKKLRILRDENQLTDKDWEVLYHLEAILAIFETVVKTIEGDGHIRRSKQGWTGSFGNIWDVVLGYELLLNALEEYKQLAADFPDPEHFRIGINLAWDKLDEYYWRLDETPIYYTAMALHPAYRWDWFDETWAHKPSWVEKAKEMVADVWLSDYAHLKVRTSSSRGD
;
A
#
# COMPACT_ATOMS: atom_id res chain seq x y z
N ARG A 1 -13.51 -19.71 8.99
CA ARG A 1 -12.13 -19.28 8.71
C ARG A 1 -11.29 -20.54 8.57
N LEU A 2 -10.99 -20.95 7.35
CA LEU A 2 -9.96 -21.97 7.09
C LEU A 2 -8.62 -21.29 7.34
N ILE A 3 -7.92 -21.71 8.39
CA ILE A 3 -6.50 -21.40 8.56
C ILE A 3 -5.80 -22.36 7.60
N VAL A 4 -5.54 -21.89 6.37
CA VAL A 4 -4.63 -22.59 5.47
C VAL A 4 -3.26 -22.46 6.12
N THR A 5 -2.73 -23.57 6.62
CA THR A 5 -1.34 -23.64 7.07
C THR A 5 -0.44 -23.27 5.88
N SER A 6 0.68 -22.61 6.13
CA SER A 6 1.56 -22.04 5.10
C SER A 6 2.35 -23.07 4.27
N ALA A 7 2.54 -24.28 4.79
CA ALA A 7 3.15 -25.38 4.04
C ALA A 7 2.35 -25.76 2.77
N PRO A 8 1.00 -25.86 2.82
CA PRO A 8 0.15 -25.96 1.63
C PRO A 8 0.42 -24.87 0.58
N LEU A 9 0.55 -23.59 0.98
CA LEU A 9 0.71 -22.48 0.04
C LEU A 9 2.03 -22.59 -0.74
N GLY A 10 3.14 -22.90 -0.06
CA GLY A 10 4.42 -23.11 -0.73
C GLY A 10 4.39 -24.28 -1.72
N GLY A 11 3.78 -25.39 -1.31
CA GLY A 11 3.58 -26.57 -2.18
C GLY A 11 2.73 -26.26 -3.42
N GLU A 12 1.60 -25.55 -3.25
CA GLU A 12 0.72 -25.17 -4.37
C GLU A 12 1.44 -24.28 -5.40
N VAL A 13 2.29 -23.35 -4.94
CA VAL A 13 3.10 -22.50 -5.84
C VAL A 13 4.12 -23.35 -6.60
N LEU A 14 4.81 -24.28 -5.94
CA LEU A 14 5.78 -25.17 -6.57
C LEU A 14 5.10 -26.09 -7.62
N ASP A 15 3.93 -26.65 -7.30
CA ASP A 15 3.14 -27.47 -8.22
C ASP A 15 2.69 -26.68 -9.46
N ALA A 16 2.31 -25.41 -9.27
CA ALA A 16 1.97 -24.52 -10.38
C ALA A 16 3.18 -24.22 -11.26
N LEU A 17 4.34 -23.90 -10.68
CA LEU A 17 5.59 -23.67 -11.41
C LEU A 17 6.01 -24.90 -12.22
N HIS A 18 5.92 -26.09 -11.62
CA HIS A 18 6.22 -27.35 -12.28
C HIS A 18 5.26 -27.63 -13.44
N THR A 19 3.95 -27.43 -13.21
CA THR A 19 2.90 -27.62 -14.23
C THR A 19 3.07 -26.69 -15.42
N LEU A 20 3.52 -25.46 -15.18
CA LEU A 20 3.82 -24.47 -16.22
C LEU A 20 5.19 -24.69 -16.88
N GLY A 21 6.00 -25.64 -16.40
CA GLY A 21 7.34 -25.91 -16.92
C GLY A 21 8.32 -24.76 -16.70
N VAL A 22 8.10 -23.95 -15.65
CA VAL A 22 9.01 -22.86 -15.29
C VAL A 22 10.22 -23.45 -14.61
N SER A 23 11.40 -23.28 -15.22
CA SER A 23 12.63 -23.81 -14.67
C SER A 23 13.15 -22.94 -13.51
N PRO A 24 13.71 -23.52 -12.44
CA PRO A 24 14.15 -22.79 -11.25
C PRO A 24 15.08 -21.62 -11.55
N GLU A 25 15.98 -21.76 -12.54
CA GLU A 25 16.93 -20.73 -12.94
C GLU A 25 16.28 -19.49 -13.60
N LYS A 26 15.00 -19.56 -13.96
CA LYS A 26 14.22 -18.42 -14.48
C LYS A 26 13.46 -17.68 -13.38
N ILE A 27 13.45 -18.18 -12.15
CA ILE A 27 12.72 -17.60 -11.04
C ILE A 27 13.61 -16.56 -10.35
N GLY A 28 13.21 -15.30 -10.44
CA GLY A 28 13.93 -14.18 -9.82
C GLY A 28 13.49 -13.93 -8.39
N TYR A 29 12.29 -13.40 -8.22
CA TYR A 29 11.75 -12.92 -6.94
C TYR A 29 10.24 -13.14 -6.88
N PHE A 30 9.70 -13.17 -5.67
CA PHE A 30 8.27 -13.32 -5.39
C PHE A 30 7.74 -12.05 -4.73
N THR A 31 6.63 -11.50 -5.20
CA THR A 31 5.95 -10.39 -4.51
C THR A 31 4.70 -10.92 -3.80
N LEU A 32 4.65 -10.79 -2.48
CA LEU A 32 3.58 -11.33 -1.63
C LEU A 32 3.07 -10.24 -0.68
N ASP A 33 1.83 -10.39 -0.19
CA ASP A 33 1.34 -9.52 0.88
C ASP A 33 2.10 -9.77 2.19
N ASN A 34 1.83 -8.95 3.22
CA ASN A 34 2.63 -8.93 4.45
C ASN A 34 2.21 -9.95 5.50
N ALA A 35 1.34 -10.90 5.16
CA ALA A 35 0.93 -11.93 6.11
C ALA A 35 2.11 -12.83 6.51
N GLU A 36 2.13 -13.26 7.78
CA GLU A 36 3.20 -14.08 8.37
C GLU A 36 3.30 -15.47 7.72
N ASN A 37 2.17 -16.01 7.24
CA ASN A 37 2.14 -17.29 6.55
C ASN A 37 2.98 -17.29 5.25
N ASN A 38 3.20 -16.12 4.63
CA ASN A 38 4.06 -15.97 3.47
C ASN A 38 5.55 -16.08 3.81
N ASP A 39 5.97 -15.82 5.06
CA ASP A 39 7.35 -16.06 5.50
C ASP A 39 7.65 -17.57 5.42
N THR A 40 6.80 -18.39 6.05
CA THR A 40 6.94 -19.85 6.00
C THR A 40 6.78 -20.41 4.58
N ALA A 41 5.90 -19.84 3.75
CA ALA A 41 5.77 -20.28 2.36
C ALA A 41 7.07 -20.03 1.57
N MET A 42 7.72 -18.89 1.78
CA MET A 42 9.00 -18.57 1.14
C MET A 42 10.15 -19.43 1.66
N GLU A 43 10.13 -19.86 2.93
CA GLU A 43 11.08 -20.85 3.44
C GLU A 43 10.96 -22.19 2.71
N VAL A 44 9.72 -22.68 2.51
CA VAL A 44 9.46 -23.94 1.76
C VAL A 44 9.90 -23.81 0.31
N ILE A 45 9.50 -22.73 -0.37
CA ILE A 45 9.87 -22.49 -1.78
C ILE A 45 11.39 -22.36 -1.92
N GLY A 46 12.04 -21.60 -1.04
CA GLY A 46 13.49 -21.41 -1.07
C GLY A 46 14.26 -22.71 -0.84
N ALA A 47 13.79 -23.56 0.08
CA ALA A 47 14.40 -24.87 0.31
C ALA A 47 14.32 -25.79 -0.92
N GLU A 48 13.18 -25.80 -1.63
CA GLU A 48 13.01 -26.62 -2.84
C GLU A 48 13.78 -26.07 -4.05
N LEU A 49 13.83 -24.75 -4.20
CA LEU A 49 14.46 -24.08 -5.35
C LEU A 49 15.95 -23.73 -5.13
N GLY A 50 16.48 -23.95 -3.92
CA GLY A 50 17.90 -23.76 -3.61
C GLY A 50 18.33 -22.31 -3.38
N PHE A 51 17.46 -21.46 -2.83
CA PHE A 51 17.78 -20.07 -2.48
C PHE A 51 17.25 -19.67 -1.09
N ASP A 52 17.77 -18.57 -0.53
CA ASP A 52 17.19 -17.97 0.67
C ASP A 52 15.88 -17.25 0.31
N GLY A 53 14.75 -17.82 0.76
CA GLY A 53 13.42 -17.29 0.50
C GLY A 53 13.21 -15.87 1.02
N ARG A 54 13.88 -15.47 2.11
CA ARG A 54 13.80 -14.12 2.67
C ARG A 54 14.37 -13.09 1.69
N LEU A 55 15.55 -13.39 1.13
CA LEU A 55 16.20 -12.51 0.16
C LEU A 55 15.41 -12.41 -1.15
N ARG A 56 14.60 -13.40 -1.51
CA ARG A 56 13.79 -13.42 -2.74
C ARG A 56 12.34 -12.94 -2.57
N ARG A 57 11.95 -12.47 -1.37
CA ARG A 57 10.59 -12.00 -1.08
C ARG A 57 10.49 -10.46 -1.15
N GLY A 58 9.87 -9.96 -2.20
CA GLY A 58 9.30 -8.62 -2.25
C GLY A 58 7.99 -8.53 -1.45
N ARG A 59 7.89 -7.52 -0.58
CA ARG A 59 6.65 -7.16 0.12
C ARG A 59 5.78 -6.25 -0.73
N CYS A 60 4.50 -6.59 -0.87
CA CYS A 60 3.54 -5.82 -1.66
C CYS A 60 3.33 -4.42 -1.07
N ILE A 61 3.86 -3.40 -1.75
CA ILE A 61 3.68 -1.99 -1.37
C ILE A 61 2.21 -1.57 -1.41
N GLY A 62 1.40 -2.07 -2.36
CA GLY A 62 -0.04 -1.76 -2.39
C GLY A 62 -0.76 -2.19 -1.11
N HIS A 63 -0.37 -3.33 -0.54
CA HIS A 63 -0.86 -3.77 0.76
C HIS A 63 -0.43 -2.82 1.89
N THR A 64 0.84 -2.39 1.91
CA THR A 64 1.33 -1.41 2.88
C THR A 64 0.59 -0.06 2.78
N ILE A 65 0.39 0.47 1.57
CA ILE A 65 -0.34 1.72 1.35
C ILE A 65 -1.77 1.60 1.87
N ASN A 66 -2.44 0.48 1.62
CA ASN A 66 -3.77 0.22 2.17
C ASN A 66 -3.77 0.21 3.71
N LEU A 67 -2.80 -0.42 4.36
CA LEU A 67 -2.67 -0.39 5.82
C LEU A 67 -2.45 1.04 6.34
N SER A 68 -1.59 1.81 5.68
CA SER A 68 -1.32 3.22 6.03
C SER A 68 -2.57 4.09 5.84
N ALA A 69 -3.31 3.94 4.73
CA ALA A 69 -4.55 4.67 4.48
C ALA A 69 -5.63 4.34 5.51
N LYS A 70 -5.76 3.07 5.90
CA LYS A 70 -6.66 2.67 6.98
C LYS A 70 -6.28 3.30 8.32
N ALA A 71 -4.98 3.35 8.64
CA ALA A 71 -4.48 4.00 9.84
C ALA A 71 -4.75 5.52 9.82
N LEU A 72 -4.59 6.16 8.65
CA LEU A 72 -4.93 7.56 8.42
C LEU A 72 -6.40 7.85 8.71
N LEU A 73 -7.31 7.03 8.17
CA LEU A 73 -8.75 7.30 8.20
C LEU A 73 -9.44 6.83 9.49
N PHE A 74 -9.01 5.70 10.05
CA PHE A 74 -9.72 5.04 11.15
C PHE A 74 -8.91 5.00 12.45
N GLY A 75 -7.66 5.47 12.43
CA GLY A 75 -6.77 5.45 13.57
C GLY A 75 -6.31 4.04 13.94
N LYS A 76 -5.93 3.86 15.22
CA LYS A 76 -5.45 2.56 15.72
C LYS A 76 -6.52 1.47 15.58
N ASN A 77 -6.05 0.25 15.32
CA ASN A 77 -6.88 -0.96 15.23
C ASN A 77 -7.99 -0.85 14.17
N ALA A 78 -7.69 -0.26 13.01
CA ALA A 78 -8.62 -0.12 11.90
C ALA A 78 -9.30 -1.45 11.51
N ASP A 79 -8.54 -2.55 11.44
CA ASP A 79 -9.10 -3.86 11.10
C ASP A 79 -10.05 -4.40 12.18
N VAL A 80 -9.78 -4.13 13.46
CA VAL A 80 -10.69 -4.48 14.57
C VAL A 80 -11.98 -3.67 14.46
N PHE A 81 -11.87 -2.39 14.11
CA PHE A 81 -13.03 -1.55 13.87
C PHE A 81 -13.87 -2.08 12.70
N GLU A 82 -13.25 -2.46 11.58
CA GLU A 82 -13.94 -3.04 10.43
C GLU A 82 -14.66 -4.35 10.77
N GLN A 83 -14.05 -5.23 11.57
CA GLN A 83 -14.65 -6.49 12.01
C GLN A 83 -15.90 -6.31 12.89
N GLN A 84 -16.05 -5.13 13.53
CA GLN A 84 -17.21 -4.81 14.36
C GLN A 84 -18.41 -4.26 13.57
N LEU A 85 -18.25 -4.04 12.26
CA LEU A 85 -19.30 -3.53 11.39
C LEU A 85 -20.19 -4.67 10.90
N SER A 86 -21.52 -4.51 11.00
CA SER A 86 -22.46 -5.54 10.55
C SER A 86 -22.53 -5.71 9.02
N GLY A 87 -22.07 -4.71 8.27
CA GLY A 87 -22.26 -4.62 6.82
C GLY A 87 -23.70 -4.31 6.40
N ALA A 88 -24.61 -4.04 7.35
CA ALA A 88 -26.00 -3.73 7.07
C ALA A 88 -26.16 -2.39 6.32
N GLU A 89 -27.17 -2.33 5.45
CA GLU A 89 -27.45 -1.14 4.64
C GLU A 89 -27.93 0.04 5.49
N ALA A 90 -28.72 -0.23 6.53
CA ALA A 90 -29.16 0.75 7.53
C ALA A 90 -28.44 0.55 8.86
N LEU A 91 -27.83 1.62 9.38
CA LEU A 91 -27.07 1.57 10.63
C LEU A 91 -27.99 1.50 11.85
N SER A 92 -27.66 0.64 12.79
CA SER A 92 -28.18 0.73 14.17
C SER A 92 -27.69 2.03 14.85
N ASP A 93 -28.35 2.47 15.92
CA ASP A 93 -27.92 3.67 16.67
C ASP A 93 -26.51 3.48 17.27
N THR A 94 -26.14 2.25 17.64
CA THR A 94 -24.82 1.91 18.18
C THR A 94 -23.73 1.98 17.11
N GLU A 95 -23.98 1.44 15.92
CA GLU A 95 -23.04 1.55 14.79
C GLU A 95 -22.88 3.00 14.32
N TYR A 96 -23.97 3.77 14.28
CA TYR A 96 -23.95 5.18 13.95
C TYR A 96 -23.02 5.95 14.89
N ALA A 97 -23.17 5.75 16.21
CA ALA A 97 -22.32 6.39 17.22
C ALA A 97 -20.86 5.93 17.13
N ARG A 98 -20.58 4.67 16.75
CA ARG A 98 -19.21 4.19 16.50
C ARG A 98 -18.56 4.93 15.34
N TRP A 99 -19.31 5.18 14.25
CA TRP A 99 -18.81 5.97 13.14
C TRP A 99 -18.55 7.42 13.53
N CYS A 100 -19.41 8.07 14.33
CA CYS A 100 -19.13 9.43 14.81
C CYS A 100 -17.81 9.53 15.60
N LYS A 101 -17.36 8.45 16.27
CA LYS A 101 -16.06 8.39 16.96
C LYS A 101 -14.85 8.26 16.02
N LYS A 102 -15.06 8.17 14.71
CA LYS A 102 -14.00 8.22 13.69
C LYS A 102 -13.81 9.64 13.13
N GLY A 103 -14.28 10.65 13.86
CA GLY A 103 -14.10 12.05 13.50
C GLY A 103 -14.84 12.44 12.21
N PRO A 104 -14.29 13.42 11.46
CA PRO A 104 -14.92 13.96 10.25
C PRO A 104 -15.29 12.90 9.20
N VAL A 105 -14.41 11.93 8.96
CA VAL A 105 -14.62 10.85 7.98
C VAL A 105 -15.83 10.00 8.36
N GLY A 106 -15.96 9.68 9.64
CA GLY A 106 -17.08 8.86 10.12
C GLY A 106 -18.42 9.60 10.10
N LYS A 107 -18.43 10.89 10.43
CA LYS A 107 -19.61 11.76 10.27
C LYS A 107 -20.02 11.86 8.79
N LEU A 108 -19.06 12.12 7.89
CA LEU A 108 -19.31 12.20 6.44
C LEU A 108 -19.89 10.88 5.90
N ARG A 109 -19.31 9.74 6.29
CA ARG A 109 -19.85 8.43 5.92
C ARG A 109 -21.30 8.26 6.37
N ASN A 110 -21.60 8.58 7.63
CA ASN A 110 -22.97 8.50 8.16
C ASN A 110 -23.93 9.37 7.34
N ILE A 111 -23.53 10.58 6.96
CA ILE A 111 -24.32 11.45 6.08
C ILE A 111 -24.56 10.80 4.72
N VAL A 112 -23.52 10.24 4.07
CA VAL A 112 -23.67 9.57 2.77
C VAL A 112 -24.63 8.38 2.86
N ILE A 113 -24.52 7.58 3.91
CA ILE A 113 -25.43 6.44 4.15
C ILE A 113 -26.87 6.94 4.35
N ASP A 114 -27.08 7.91 5.24
CA ASP A 114 -28.41 8.44 5.51
C ASP A 114 -29.01 9.13 4.28
N VAL A 115 -28.22 9.80 3.42
CA VAL A 115 -28.69 10.37 2.14
C VAL A 115 -29.07 9.28 1.14
N ARG A 116 -28.27 8.22 1.00
CA ARG A 116 -28.57 7.09 0.10
C ARG A 116 -29.83 6.34 0.55
N ILE A 117 -29.91 6.04 1.84
CA ILE A 117 -31.11 5.45 2.45
C ILE A 117 -32.27 6.41 2.30
N SER A 118 -32.12 7.71 2.58
CA SER A 118 -33.19 8.69 2.45
C SER A 118 -33.69 8.83 1.03
N ARG A 119 -32.86 8.72 -0.02
CA ARG A 119 -33.34 8.68 -1.40
C ARG A 119 -34.19 7.45 -1.65
N ARG A 120 -33.73 6.27 -1.22
CA ARG A 120 -34.51 5.02 -1.31
C ARG A 120 -35.79 5.07 -0.48
N LEU A 121 -35.71 5.65 0.72
CA LEU A 121 -36.84 5.94 1.58
C LEU A 121 -37.76 6.93 0.90
N ILE A 122 -37.34 8.04 0.29
CA ILE A 122 -38.21 8.98 -0.43
C ILE A 122 -39.04 8.25 -1.51
N TYR A 123 -38.47 7.26 -2.20
CA TYR A 123 -39.22 6.37 -3.09
C TYR A 123 -40.25 5.49 -2.35
N LEU A 124 -39.91 4.95 -1.18
CA LEU A 124 -40.81 4.18 -0.28
C LEU A 124 -41.75 5.05 0.60
N PHE A 125 -41.42 6.31 0.82
CA PHE A 125 -41.99 7.24 1.81
C PHE A 125 -43.09 8.08 1.17
N LYS A 126 -43.15 8.12 -0.17
CA LYS A 126 -44.40 8.44 -0.88
C LYS A 126 -45.56 7.50 -0.48
N GLU A 127 -45.28 6.30 0.05
CA GLU A 127 -46.32 5.39 0.55
C GLU A 127 -46.58 5.49 2.06
N VAL A 128 -45.66 6.02 2.87
CA VAL A 128 -45.73 5.99 4.34
C VAL A 128 -45.33 7.34 4.95
N GLN A 129 -46.02 8.42 4.59
CA GLN A 129 -45.92 9.70 5.29
C GLN A 129 -46.62 9.60 6.65
N ASN A 130 -45.89 9.27 7.73
CA ASN A 130 -46.19 9.72 9.10
C ASN A 130 -45.23 9.09 10.14
N LEU A 131 -43.97 9.52 10.20
CA LEU A 131 -43.16 9.31 11.41
C LEU A 131 -42.26 10.54 11.68
N ALA A 132 -42.72 11.37 12.60
CA ALA A 132 -42.09 12.61 13.06
C ALA A 132 -40.83 12.36 13.92
N LYS A 133 -39.79 11.74 13.35
CA LYS A 133 -38.47 11.62 14.00
C LYS A 133 -37.45 12.42 13.20
N LYS A 134 -36.84 13.43 13.83
CA LYS A 134 -35.73 14.21 13.25
C LYS A 134 -34.64 13.22 12.79
N LEU A 135 -34.37 13.22 11.48
CA LEU A 135 -33.33 12.39 10.86
C LEU A 135 -32.00 12.56 11.60
N ARG A 136 -31.23 11.49 11.77
CA ARG A 136 -29.99 11.50 12.60
C ARG A 136 -28.98 12.54 12.09
N ILE A 137 -28.83 12.69 10.78
CA ILE A 137 -28.00 13.72 10.14
C ILE A 137 -28.36 15.17 10.51
N LEU A 138 -29.62 15.43 10.90
CA LEU A 138 -30.06 16.78 11.22
C LEU A 138 -29.80 17.14 12.70
N ARG A 139 -29.38 16.18 13.52
CA ARG A 139 -29.01 16.44 14.92
C ARG A 139 -27.66 17.14 14.97
N ASP A 140 -27.54 18.14 15.82
CA ASP A 140 -26.41 19.08 15.82
C ASP A 140 -25.08 18.36 16.11
N GLU A 141 -25.11 17.32 16.96
CA GLU A 141 -23.94 16.49 17.28
C GLU A 141 -23.39 15.67 16.09
N ASN A 142 -24.20 15.49 15.03
CA ASN A 142 -23.84 14.71 13.85
C ASN A 142 -23.49 15.56 12.63
N GLN A 143 -23.58 16.89 12.75
CA GLN A 143 -23.24 17.80 11.67
C GLN A 143 -21.72 17.92 11.52
N LEU A 144 -21.29 18.10 10.27
CA LEU A 144 -19.92 18.50 9.95
C LEU A 144 -19.79 20.00 10.18
N THR A 145 -18.87 20.37 11.06
CA THR A 145 -18.45 21.75 11.29
C THR A 145 -17.52 22.24 10.17
N ASP A 146 -17.27 23.54 10.09
CA ASP A 146 -16.31 24.10 9.12
C ASP A 146 -14.91 23.48 9.28
N LYS A 147 -14.51 23.21 10.53
CA LYS A 147 -13.24 22.51 10.84
C LYS A 147 -13.26 21.05 10.37
N ASP A 148 -14.39 20.36 10.51
CA ASP A 148 -14.52 18.98 10.00
C ASP A 148 -14.34 18.95 8.47
N TRP A 149 -14.88 19.94 7.75
CA TRP A 149 -14.70 20.07 6.31
C TRP A 149 -13.26 20.37 5.90
N GLU A 150 -12.56 21.22 6.65
CA GLU A 150 -11.15 21.52 6.41
C GLU A 150 -10.28 20.27 6.59
N VAL A 151 -10.53 19.45 7.62
CA VAL A 151 -9.86 18.15 7.79
C VAL A 151 -10.17 17.21 6.62
N LEU A 152 -11.43 17.14 6.17
CA LEU A 152 -11.81 16.29 5.03
C LEU A 152 -11.10 16.71 3.74
N TYR A 153 -10.93 18.00 3.51
CA TYR A 153 -10.18 18.53 2.37
C TYR A 153 -8.72 18.07 2.38
N HIS A 154 -8.04 18.16 3.53
CA HIS A 154 -6.66 17.68 3.65
C HIS A 154 -6.55 16.16 3.53
N LEU A 155 -7.50 15.41 4.09
CA LEU A 155 -7.54 13.95 3.92
C LEU A 155 -7.73 13.55 2.47
N GLU A 156 -8.60 14.22 1.72
CA GLU A 156 -8.76 14.01 0.28
C GLU A 156 -7.44 14.28 -0.47
N ALA A 157 -6.75 15.39 -0.16
CA ALA A 157 -5.47 15.72 -0.77
C ALA A 157 -4.38 14.68 -0.48
N ILE A 158 -4.28 14.19 0.77
CA ILE A 158 -3.36 13.09 1.13
C ILE A 158 -3.71 11.82 0.37
N LEU A 159 -4.99 11.43 0.35
CA LEU A 159 -5.44 10.22 -0.33
C LEU A 159 -5.23 10.28 -1.85
N ALA A 160 -5.28 11.46 -2.47
CA ALA A 160 -4.96 11.61 -3.88
C ALA A 160 -3.48 11.29 -4.19
N ILE A 161 -2.56 11.60 -3.26
CA ILE A 161 -1.14 11.20 -3.36
C ILE A 161 -1.03 9.68 -3.24
N PHE A 162 -1.73 9.08 -2.26
CA PHE A 162 -1.79 7.62 -2.10
C PHE A 162 -2.31 6.93 -3.36
N GLU A 163 -3.41 7.42 -3.93
CA GLU A 163 -4.00 6.91 -5.15
C GLU A 163 -3.03 7.01 -6.33
N THR A 164 -2.31 8.13 -6.46
CA THR A 164 -1.31 8.33 -7.51
C THR A 164 -0.20 7.29 -7.41
N VAL A 165 0.31 7.03 -6.20
CA VAL A 165 1.34 6.01 -5.99
C VAL A 165 0.79 4.61 -6.30
N VAL A 166 -0.40 4.25 -5.80
CA VAL A 166 -1.04 2.96 -6.08
C VAL A 166 -1.21 2.73 -7.58
N LYS A 167 -1.76 3.71 -8.30
CA LYS A 167 -1.92 3.64 -9.77
C LYS A 167 -0.59 3.49 -10.50
N THR A 168 0.49 4.06 -9.94
CA THR A 168 1.82 3.96 -10.53
C THR A 168 2.42 2.57 -10.35
N ILE A 169 2.20 1.94 -9.20
CA ILE A 169 2.81 0.65 -8.83
C ILE A 169 1.95 -0.58 -9.17
N GLU A 170 0.65 -0.44 -9.46
CA GLU A 170 -0.25 -1.57 -9.75
C GLU A 170 -0.13 -2.14 -11.17
N GLY A 171 0.77 -1.59 -12.00
CA GLY A 171 1.02 -2.11 -13.35
C GLY A 171 1.83 -3.40 -13.37
N ASP A 172 2.12 -3.89 -14.57
CA ASP A 172 2.82 -5.16 -14.82
C ASP A 172 4.23 -4.98 -15.43
N GLY A 173 4.79 -3.77 -15.37
CA GLY A 173 6.08 -3.42 -15.93
C GLY A 173 6.14 -3.38 -17.46
N HIS A 174 5.05 -3.71 -18.17
CA HIS A 174 5.06 -3.70 -19.63
C HIS A 174 5.00 -2.28 -20.17
N ILE A 175 5.97 -1.96 -21.04
CA ILE A 175 6.05 -0.70 -21.76
C ILE A 175 4.87 -0.63 -22.73
N ARG A 176 4.02 0.40 -22.56
CA ARG A 176 2.87 0.68 -23.41
C ARG A 176 2.95 2.10 -23.93
N ARG A 177 2.38 2.29 -25.12
CA ARG A 177 2.21 3.62 -25.71
C ARG A 177 0.81 4.13 -25.41
N SER A 178 0.73 5.31 -24.80
CA SER A 178 -0.55 5.99 -24.57
C SER A 178 -1.12 6.53 -25.87
N LYS A 179 -2.42 6.83 -25.86
CA LYS A 179 -3.10 7.50 -26.99
C LYS A 179 -2.51 8.88 -27.32
N GLN A 180 -1.81 9.49 -26.36
CA GLN A 180 -1.14 10.78 -26.51
C GLN A 180 0.33 10.65 -26.95
N GLY A 181 0.80 9.43 -27.28
CA GLY A 181 2.13 9.18 -27.83
C GLY A 181 3.23 8.90 -26.79
N TRP A 182 2.93 9.08 -25.49
CA TRP A 182 3.85 8.77 -24.39
C TRP A 182 4.11 7.27 -24.28
N THR A 183 5.36 6.89 -24.12
CA THR A 183 5.76 5.50 -23.91
C THR A 183 6.25 5.36 -22.48
N GLY A 184 5.66 4.45 -21.71
CA GLY A 184 6.02 4.21 -20.33
C GLY A 184 5.52 2.86 -19.82
N SER A 185 6.04 2.44 -18.67
CA SER A 185 5.57 1.28 -17.93
C SER A 185 5.12 1.72 -16.53
N PHE A 186 4.19 0.95 -15.96
CA PHE A 186 3.71 1.09 -14.60
C PHE A 186 3.99 -0.21 -13.85
N GLY A 187 4.17 -0.16 -12.53
CA GLY A 187 4.46 -1.33 -11.70
C GLY A 187 5.90 -1.82 -11.82
N ASN A 188 6.85 -0.91 -12.02
CA ASN A 188 8.26 -1.29 -12.02
C ASN A 188 8.77 -1.38 -10.58
N ILE A 189 9.72 -2.28 -10.33
CA ILE A 189 10.26 -2.52 -8.98
C ILE A 189 10.95 -1.26 -8.40
N TRP A 190 11.59 -0.45 -9.24
CA TRP A 190 12.21 0.80 -8.79
C TRP A 190 11.16 1.85 -8.34
N ASP A 191 9.92 1.79 -8.85
CA ASP A 191 8.85 2.72 -8.45
C ASP A 191 8.43 2.51 -6.98
N VAL A 192 8.77 1.35 -6.38
CA VAL A 192 8.45 1.03 -4.98
C VAL A 192 9.18 1.98 -4.03
N VAL A 193 10.49 2.14 -4.19
CA VAL A 193 11.30 3.03 -3.33
C VAL A 193 10.85 4.48 -3.48
N LEU A 194 10.61 4.91 -4.74
CA LEU A 194 10.10 6.26 -5.03
C LEU A 194 8.73 6.50 -4.41
N GLY A 195 7.86 5.49 -4.44
CA GLY A 195 6.54 5.52 -3.82
C GLY A 195 6.62 5.75 -2.31
N TYR A 196 7.50 5.04 -1.60
CA TYR A 196 7.71 5.27 -0.17
C TYR A 196 8.25 6.67 0.12
N GLU A 197 9.28 7.11 -0.59
CA GLU A 197 9.87 8.44 -0.43
C GLU A 197 8.81 9.54 -0.63
N LEU A 198 7.99 9.44 -1.67
CA LEU A 198 6.92 10.40 -1.93
C LEU A 198 5.87 10.42 -0.80
N LEU A 199 5.41 9.25 -0.34
CA LEU A 199 4.38 9.17 0.69
C LEU A 199 4.87 9.62 2.07
N LEU A 200 6.09 9.24 2.46
CA LEU A 200 6.70 9.63 3.72
C LEU A 200 6.90 11.14 3.77
N ASN A 201 7.48 11.73 2.72
CA ASN A 201 7.70 13.17 2.63
C ASN A 201 6.37 13.94 2.67
N ALA A 202 5.36 13.50 1.90
CA ALA A 202 4.04 14.12 1.93
C ALA A 202 3.44 14.10 3.35
N LEU A 203 3.48 12.94 4.02
CA LEU A 203 2.94 12.84 5.38
C LEU A 203 3.75 13.67 6.39
N GLU A 204 5.06 13.87 6.22
CA GLU A 204 5.84 14.79 7.05
C GLU A 204 5.39 16.25 6.90
N GLU A 205 5.13 16.71 5.67
CA GLU A 205 4.56 18.03 5.43
C GLU A 205 3.20 18.19 6.13
N TYR A 206 2.34 17.18 6.02
CA TYR A 206 1.04 17.18 6.71
C TYR A 206 1.15 17.04 8.23
N LYS A 207 2.20 16.42 8.77
CA LYS A 207 2.48 16.43 10.23
C LYS A 207 2.72 17.85 10.72
N GLN A 208 3.48 18.66 9.96
CA GLN A 208 3.72 20.06 10.31
C GLN A 208 2.42 20.86 10.24
N LEU A 209 1.65 20.72 9.17
CA LEU A 209 0.35 21.37 9.03
C LEU A 209 -0.62 21.00 10.17
N ALA A 210 -0.66 19.72 10.55
CA ALA A 210 -1.55 19.23 11.60
C ALA A 210 -1.13 19.68 13.01
N ALA A 211 0.09 20.19 13.20
CA ALA A 211 0.56 20.68 14.50
C ALA A 211 -0.16 21.96 14.93
N ASP A 212 -0.49 22.82 13.97
CA ASP A 212 -1.12 24.13 14.21
C ASP A 212 -2.66 24.06 14.16
N PHE A 213 -3.23 22.87 13.94
CA PHE A 213 -4.67 22.70 13.77
C PHE A 213 -5.40 22.73 15.12
N PRO A 214 -6.48 23.53 15.29
CA PRO A 214 -7.08 23.82 16.59
C PRO A 214 -7.93 22.70 17.21
N ASP A 215 -8.21 21.60 16.49
CA ASP A 215 -8.85 20.40 17.04
C ASP A 215 -8.34 19.12 16.31
N PRO A 216 -7.06 18.75 16.52
CA PRO A 216 -6.34 17.87 15.61
C PRO A 216 -6.41 16.39 15.99
N GLU A 217 -7.10 15.99 17.06
CA GLU A 217 -6.78 14.71 17.70
C GLU A 217 -6.88 13.53 16.73
N HIS A 218 -7.99 13.40 15.99
CA HIS A 218 -8.11 12.34 14.98
C HIS A 218 -7.19 12.54 13.76
N PHE A 219 -7.07 13.76 13.26
CA PHE A 219 -6.31 14.05 12.04
C PHE A 219 -4.80 13.88 12.25
N ARG A 220 -4.24 14.51 13.29
CA ARG A 220 -2.83 14.40 13.68
C ARG A 220 -2.47 12.99 14.11
N ILE A 221 -3.32 12.30 14.87
CA ILE A 221 -3.06 10.88 15.21
C ILE A 221 -3.10 10.03 13.95
N GLY A 222 -4.07 10.21 13.06
CA GLY A 222 -4.18 9.50 11.80
C GLY A 222 -2.92 9.65 10.93
N ILE A 223 -2.44 10.87 10.72
CA ILE A 223 -1.23 11.15 9.93
C ILE A 223 -0.01 10.45 10.54
N ASN A 224 0.17 10.55 11.87
CA ASN A 224 1.30 9.89 12.52
C ASN A 224 1.24 8.38 12.38
N LEU A 225 0.08 7.76 12.59
CA LEU A 225 -0.08 6.31 12.44
C LEU A 225 0.12 5.85 10.98
N ALA A 226 -0.31 6.65 10.01
CA ALA A 226 -0.10 6.38 8.59
C ALA A 226 1.39 6.43 8.24
N TRP A 227 2.11 7.44 8.74
CA TRP A 227 3.54 7.59 8.56
C TRP A 227 4.31 6.46 9.25
N ASP A 228 3.99 6.15 10.51
CA ASP A 228 4.62 5.07 11.28
C ASP A 228 4.47 3.73 10.55
N LYS A 229 3.30 3.52 9.92
CA LYS A 229 3.04 2.31 9.13
C LYS A 229 3.89 2.26 7.86
N LEU A 230 4.09 3.38 7.17
CA LEU A 230 4.95 3.42 5.98
C LEU A 230 6.41 3.26 6.36
N ASP A 231 6.87 3.95 7.41
CA ASP A 231 8.26 3.89 7.89
C ASP A 231 8.64 2.47 8.35
N GLU A 232 7.76 1.79 9.09
CA GLU A 232 7.95 0.39 9.48
C GLU A 232 8.25 -0.51 8.28
N TYR A 233 7.50 -0.35 7.19
CA TYR A 233 7.65 -1.18 5.99
C TYR A 233 8.72 -0.67 5.04
N TYR A 234 9.09 0.60 5.11
CA TYR A 234 10.21 1.15 4.37
C TYR A 234 11.51 0.49 4.83
N TRP A 235 11.68 0.31 6.14
CA TRP A 235 12.80 -0.46 6.70
C TRP A 235 12.82 -1.92 6.26
N ARG A 236 11.66 -2.52 5.96
CA ARG A 236 11.60 -3.91 5.46
C ARG A 236 12.02 -4.05 4.01
N LEU A 237 12.22 -2.96 3.27
CA LEU A 237 12.84 -3.05 1.94
C LEU A 237 14.26 -3.60 2.02
N ASP A 238 14.95 -3.43 3.16
CA ASP A 238 16.26 -4.01 3.44
C ASP A 238 16.27 -5.54 3.55
N GLU A 239 15.10 -6.20 3.62
CA GLU A 239 15.02 -7.67 3.69
C GLU A 239 15.34 -8.33 2.34
N THR A 240 15.17 -7.60 1.22
CA THR A 240 15.42 -8.11 -0.13
C THR A 240 16.17 -7.08 -0.98
N PRO A 241 17.21 -7.48 -1.72
CA PRO A 241 18.02 -6.56 -2.50
C PRO A 241 17.35 -6.08 -3.80
N ILE A 242 16.18 -6.63 -4.18
CA ILE A 242 15.56 -6.35 -5.49
C ILE A 242 15.28 -4.87 -5.71
N TYR A 243 14.86 -4.15 -4.67
CA TYR A 243 14.49 -2.74 -4.77
C TYR A 243 15.71 -1.86 -5.08
N TYR A 244 16.81 -2.08 -4.37
CA TYR A 244 18.05 -1.34 -4.57
C TYR A 244 18.74 -1.75 -5.86
N THR A 245 18.69 -3.04 -6.20
CA THR A 245 19.22 -3.55 -7.48
C THR A 245 18.48 -2.94 -8.67
N ALA A 246 17.15 -2.90 -8.62
CA ALA A 246 16.33 -2.31 -9.67
C ALA A 246 16.63 -0.82 -9.85
N MET A 247 16.78 -0.08 -8.74
CA MET A 247 17.11 1.35 -8.75
C MET A 247 18.52 1.60 -9.31
N ALA A 248 19.52 0.84 -8.85
CA ALA A 248 20.91 0.97 -9.27
C ALA A 248 21.13 0.64 -10.76
N LEU A 249 20.35 -0.31 -11.31
CA LEU A 249 20.38 -0.67 -12.73
C LEU A 249 19.55 0.27 -13.61
N HIS A 250 18.72 1.14 -13.03
CA HIS A 250 17.89 2.05 -13.80
C HIS A 250 18.76 3.18 -14.42
N PRO A 251 18.78 3.35 -15.76
CA PRO A 251 19.72 4.26 -16.43
C PRO A 251 19.63 5.72 -16.00
N ALA A 252 18.47 6.18 -15.56
CA ALA A 252 18.26 7.56 -15.12
C ALA A 252 18.56 7.81 -13.64
N TYR A 253 18.58 6.76 -12.80
CA TYR A 253 18.73 6.89 -11.35
C TYR A 253 20.14 6.47 -10.91
N ARG A 254 20.47 5.18 -11.08
CA ARG A 254 21.80 4.63 -10.76
C ARG A 254 22.21 4.95 -9.32
N TRP A 255 23.52 5.10 -9.06
CA TRP A 255 24.04 5.48 -7.76
C TRP A 255 23.73 6.93 -7.38
N ASP A 256 23.64 7.81 -8.37
CA ASP A 256 23.38 9.24 -8.19
C ASP A 256 22.09 9.46 -7.36
N TRP A 257 21.03 8.69 -7.65
CA TRP A 257 19.77 8.77 -6.91
C TRP A 257 19.93 8.47 -5.40
N PHE A 258 20.73 7.47 -5.04
CA PHE A 258 20.97 7.12 -3.63
C PHE A 258 21.82 8.19 -2.94
N ASP A 259 22.89 8.62 -3.60
CA ASP A 259 23.83 9.61 -3.07
C ASP A 259 23.13 10.96 -2.83
N GLU A 260 22.17 11.35 -3.70
CA GLU A 260 21.37 12.57 -3.56
C GLU A 260 20.23 12.43 -2.54
N THR A 261 19.38 11.40 -2.68
CA THR A 261 18.17 11.23 -1.85
C THR A 261 18.54 10.93 -0.40
N TRP A 262 19.57 10.12 -0.19
CA TRP A 262 20.06 9.72 1.14
C TRP A 262 21.35 10.42 1.53
N ALA A 263 21.59 11.63 1.02
CA ALA A 263 22.78 12.42 1.35
C ALA A 263 23.02 12.60 2.86
N HIS A 264 21.95 12.63 3.65
CA HIS A 264 21.97 12.76 5.11
C HIS A 264 22.12 11.43 5.86
N LYS A 265 22.18 10.31 5.13
CA LYS A 265 22.22 8.92 5.65
C LYS A 265 23.27 8.08 4.87
N PRO A 266 24.56 8.41 4.96
CA PRO A 266 25.61 7.73 4.19
C PRO A 266 25.67 6.22 4.43
N SER A 267 25.38 5.76 5.65
CA SER A 267 25.34 4.32 5.96
C SER A 267 24.24 3.56 5.21
N TRP A 268 23.15 4.22 4.81
CA TRP A 268 22.09 3.59 4.01
C TRP A 268 22.56 3.37 2.58
N VAL A 269 23.29 4.35 2.03
CA VAL A 269 23.91 4.25 0.70
C VAL A 269 24.94 3.13 0.67
N GLU A 270 25.80 3.04 1.69
CA GLU A 270 26.79 1.96 1.82
C GLU A 270 26.09 0.59 1.84
N LYS A 271 25.08 0.43 2.69
CA LYS A 271 24.29 -0.80 2.78
C LYS A 271 23.65 -1.19 1.44
N ALA A 272 23.04 -0.23 0.73
CA ALA A 272 22.45 -0.50 -0.58
C ALA A 272 23.51 -0.94 -1.61
N LYS A 273 24.69 -0.29 -1.62
CA LYS A 273 25.81 -0.66 -2.50
C LYS A 273 26.31 -2.08 -2.17
N GLU A 274 26.44 -2.43 -0.90
CA GLU A 274 26.80 -3.79 -0.45
C GLU A 274 25.78 -4.83 -0.89
N MET A 275 24.49 -4.59 -0.65
CA MET A 275 23.41 -5.52 -1.04
C MET A 275 23.38 -5.78 -2.55
N VAL A 276 23.59 -4.76 -3.38
CA VAL A 276 23.65 -4.92 -4.84
C VAL A 276 24.92 -5.65 -5.29
N ALA A 277 26.05 -5.38 -4.64
CA ALA A 277 27.30 -6.08 -4.92
C ALA A 277 27.20 -7.58 -4.57
N ASP A 278 26.56 -7.91 -3.44
CA ASP A 278 26.34 -9.29 -3.02
C ASP A 278 25.51 -10.06 -4.05
N VAL A 279 24.39 -9.49 -4.53
CA VAL A 279 23.57 -10.08 -5.59
C VAL A 279 24.40 -10.33 -6.85
N TRP A 280 25.20 -9.35 -7.28
CA TRP A 280 26.06 -9.51 -8.44
C TRP A 280 27.03 -10.68 -8.26
N LEU A 281 27.75 -10.73 -7.12
CA LEU A 281 28.76 -11.74 -6.85
C LEU A 281 28.17 -13.14 -6.70
N SER A 282 27.05 -13.28 -6.01
CA SER A 282 26.43 -14.58 -5.75
C SER A 282 25.74 -15.16 -6.99
N ASP A 283 25.02 -14.33 -7.74
CA ASP A 283 24.04 -14.83 -8.70
C ASP A 283 24.44 -14.62 -10.17
N TYR A 284 25.22 -13.56 -10.46
CA TYR A 284 25.41 -13.09 -11.84
C TYR A 284 26.86 -13.11 -12.32
N ALA A 285 27.85 -12.89 -11.44
CA ALA A 285 29.25 -12.72 -11.82
C ALA A 285 29.87 -13.95 -12.53
N HIS A 286 29.32 -15.13 -12.26
CA HIS A 286 29.77 -16.40 -12.83
C HIS A 286 29.01 -16.80 -14.12
N LEU A 287 27.96 -16.06 -14.49
CA LEU A 287 27.17 -16.36 -15.68
C LEU A 287 27.98 -16.02 -16.93
N LYS A 288 27.98 -16.95 -17.90
CA LYS A 288 28.62 -16.71 -19.20
C LYS A 288 27.86 -15.62 -19.94
N VAL A 289 28.53 -14.51 -20.21
CA VAL A 289 28.02 -13.49 -21.14
C VAL A 289 27.81 -14.16 -22.48
N ARG A 290 26.56 -14.28 -22.93
CA ARG A 290 26.26 -14.72 -24.29
C ARG A 290 26.73 -13.63 -25.24
N THR A 291 27.97 -13.72 -25.69
CA THR A 291 28.39 -13.02 -26.91
C THR A 291 27.58 -13.62 -28.04
N SER A 292 26.65 -12.84 -28.60
CA SER A 292 26.09 -13.20 -29.90
C SER A 292 27.27 -13.21 -30.87
N SER A 293 27.76 -14.41 -31.21
CA SER A 293 28.65 -14.52 -32.36
C SER A 293 27.87 -13.97 -33.54
N SER A 294 28.38 -12.88 -34.10
CA SER A 294 28.24 -12.44 -35.48
C SER A 294 27.15 -13.16 -36.28
N ARG A 295 26.20 -12.37 -36.80
CA ARG A 295 25.53 -12.64 -38.08
C ARG A 295 26.56 -13.27 -39.03
N GLY A 296 26.46 -14.59 -39.21
CA GLY A 296 27.15 -15.34 -40.23
C GLY A 296 26.14 -15.61 -41.34
N ASP A 297 26.54 -15.19 -42.53
CA ASP A 297 25.96 -15.33 -43.87
C ASP A 297 24.74 -14.46 -44.24
#